data_AF-A0A6P1CXJ3-F1
#
_entry.id   AF-A0A6P1CXJ3-F1
#
_cell.length_a   1.000
_cell.length_b   1.000
_cell.length_c   1.000
_cell.angle_alpha   90.00
_cell.angle_beta   90.00
_cell.angle_gamma   90.00
#
_symmetry.space_group_name_H-M   'P 1'
#
loop_
_entity.id
_entity.type
_entity.pdbx_description
1 polymer ?
#
loop_
_entity_poly.entity_id
_entity_poly.type
_entity_poly.pdbx_seq_one_letter_code
_entity_poly.pdbx_strand_id
1 'polypeptide(L)'
;VADRAPELSANLTVVEADALRVRADDLPAAPTALVANLPYNVAVPVLLHLLAELPSITTSLVMVQAEVADRLSAAPGGRIYGVPSVKAGFFGTVRRAGAVG
;
A
#
# COMPACT_ATOMS: atom_id res chain seq x y z
N VAL A 1 14.68 8.96 -14.68
CA VAL A 1 13.71 10.01 -15.12
C VAL A 1 14.40 11.03 -16.00
N ALA A 2 15.49 11.65 -15.54
CA ALA A 2 16.30 12.56 -16.36
C ALA A 2 16.60 12.02 -17.78
N ASP A 3 16.94 10.73 -17.92
CA ASP A 3 17.31 10.15 -19.22
C ASP A 3 16.12 9.78 -20.14
N ARG A 4 14.89 9.69 -19.59
CA ARG A 4 13.71 9.17 -20.32
C ARG A 4 12.54 10.15 -20.40
N ALA A 5 12.42 11.05 -19.43
CA ALA A 5 11.37 12.06 -19.27
C ALA A 5 11.92 13.23 -18.40
N PRO A 6 12.91 13.99 -18.89
CA PRO A 6 13.60 15.03 -18.12
C PRO A 6 12.68 16.12 -17.56
N GLU A 7 11.62 16.47 -18.29
CA GLU A 7 10.59 17.44 -17.89
C GLU A 7 9.82 17.03 -16.64
N LEU A 8 9.81 15.74 -16.31
CA LEU A 8 9.17 15.19 -15.10
C LEU A 8 10.15 14.99 -13.94
N SER A 9 11.43 15.31 -14.12
CA SER A 9 12.45 15.06 -13.08
C SER A 9 12.16 15.74 -11.75
N ALA A 10 11.52 16.92 -11.78
CA ALA A 10 11.14 17.64 -10.56
C ALA A 10 9.94 17.01 -9.83
N ASN A 11 9.20 16.11 -10.48
CA ASN A 11 8.00 15.48 -9.92
C ASN A 11 8.31 14.13 -9.23
N LEU A 12 9.56 13.67 -9.24
CA LEU A 12 9.98 12.45 -8.57
C LEU A 12 10.92 12.78 -7.41
N THR A 13 10.50 12.39 -6.22
CA THR A 13 11.38 12.34 -5.04
C THR A 13 11.64 10.88 -4.70
N VAL A 14 12.91 10.52 -4.53
CA VAL A 14 13.33 9.20 -4.06
C VAL A 14 13.65 9.30 -2.58
N VAL A 15 12.97 8.48 -1.77
CA VAL A 15 13.23 8.36 -0.33
C VAL A 15 13.91 7.02 -0.09
N GLU A 16 15.22 7.04 0.20
CA GLU A 16 16.01 5.84 0.47
C GLU A 16 15.82 5.39 1.92
N ALA A 17 14.72 4.69 2.17
CA ALA A 17 14.36 4.19 3.49
C ALA A 17 13.73 2.79 3.45
N ASP A 18 13.75 2.10 4.59
CA ASP A 18 12.91 0.93 4.80
C ASP A 18 11.45 1.38 4.89
N ALA A 19 10.59 0.83 4.03
CA ALA A 19 9.16 1.16 3.97
C ALA A 19 8.43 0.91 5.30
N LEU A 20 8.92 -0.01 6.15
CA LEU A 20 8.38 -0.23 7.50
C LEU A 20 8.77 0.85 8.51
N ARG A 21 9.64 1.78 8.12
CA ARG A 21 10.17 2.84 8.99
C ARG A 21 9.87 4.25 8.46
N VAL A 22 9.35 4.37 7.24
CA VAL A 22 8.92 5.64 6.65
C VAL A 22 7.90 6.30 7.56
N ARG A 23 8.10 7.59 7.82
CA ARG A 23 7.23 8.48 8.58
C ARG A 23 6.66 9.58 7.69
N ALA A 24 5.62 10.26 8.14
CA ALA A 24 5.07 11.41 7.44
C ALA A 24 6.13 12.50 7.18
N ASP A 25 7.02 12.73 8.16
CA ASP A 25 8.11 13.73 8.07
C ASP A 25 9.23 13.35 7.09
N ASP A 26 9.31 12.07 6.67
CA ASP A 26 10.27 11.63 5.66
C ASP A 26 9.81 11.99 4.23
N LEU A 27 8.56 12.42 4.07
CA LEU A 27 7.97 12.71 2.77
C LEU A 27 7.94 14.21 2.49
N PRO A 28 8.17 14.64 1.23
CA PRO A 28 8.20 16.06 0.87
C PRO A 28 6.82 16.74 0.96
N ALA A 29 5.75 15.95 0.97
CA ALA A 29 4.37 16.39 1.12
C ALA A 29 3.50 15.23 1.61
N ALA A 30 2.35 15.55 2.21
CA ALA A 30 1.37 14.56 2.62
C ALA A 30 0.75 13.86 1.39
N PRO A 31 0.94 12.54 1.21
CA PRO A 31 0.42 11.84 0.03
C PRO A 31 -1.08 11.58 0.15
N THR A 32 -1.78 11.64 -0.98
CA THR A 32 -3.22 11.36 -1.05
C THR A 32 -3.54 9.96 -1.56
N ALA A 33 -2.59 9.31 -2.23
CA ALA A 33 -2.74 7.97 -2.78
C ALA A 33 -1.47 7.13 -2.57
N LEU A 34 -1.66 5.83 -2.40
CA LEU A 34 -0.59 4.83 -2.35
C LEU A 34 -0.74 3.86 -3.54
N VAL A 35 0.31 3.76 -4.34
CA VAL A 35 0.42 2.74 -5.39
C VAL A 35 1.71 1.97 -5.15
N ALA A 36 1.60 0.64 -5.03
CA ALA A 36 2.77 -0.19 -4.73
C ALA A 36 2.64 -1.60 -5.31
N ASN A 37 3.78 -2.20 -5.61
CA ASN A 37 3.90 -3.64 -5.83
C ASN A 37 4.68 -4.22 -4.65
N LEU A 38 3.99 -4.93 -3.75
CA LEU A 38 4.57 -5.33 -2.47
C LEU A 38 4.95 -6.83 -2.47
N PRO A 39 6.17 -7.17 -2.04
CA PRO A 39 6.59 -8.56 -1.92
C PRO A 39 5.86 -9.28 -0.78
N TYR A 40 5.63 -10.57 -0.95
CA TYR A 40 4.77 -11.39 -0.10
C TYR A 40 5.07 -11.29 1.40
N ASN A 41 6.34 -11.41 1.76
CA ASN A 41 6.80 -11.50 3.14
C ASN A 41 6.57 -10.23 3.96
N VAL A 42 6.38 -9.08 3.30
CA VAL A 42 6.24 -7.77 3.96
C VAL A 42 5.03 -6.97 3.50
N ALA A 43 4.23 -7.48 2.57
CA ALA A 43 3.12 -6.72 1.99
C ALA A 43 2.10 -6.23 3.03
N VAL A 44 1.62 -7.13 3.90
CA VAL A 44 0.66 -6.77 4.94
C VAL A 44 1.22 -5.78 5.95
N PRO A 45 2.39 -6.02 6.60
CA PRO A 45 2.91 -5.05 7.57
C PRO A 45 3.27 -3.70 6.93
N VAL A 46 3.80 -3.67 5.71
CA VAL A 46 4.08 -2.39 5.01
C VAL A 46 2.81 -1.63 4.72
N LEU A 47 1.78 -2.29 4.16
CA LEU A 47 0.51 -1.64 3.86
C LEU A 47 -0.12 -1.04 5.12
N LEU A 48 -0.20 -1.82 6.20
CA LEU A 48 -0.83 -1.36 7.44
C LEU A 48 0.00 -0.27 8.14
N HIS A 49 1.33 -0.34 8.08
CA HIS A 49 2.21 0.71 8.57
C HIS A 49 1.94 2.03 7.84
N LEU A 50 1.98 2.03 6.50
CA LEU A 50 1.78 3.23 5.70
C LEU A 50 0.37 3.81 5.88
N LEU A 51 -0.68 2.99 5.96
CA LEU A 51 -2.04 3.46 6.21
C LEU A 51 -2.21 4.08 7.61
N ALA A 52 -1.48 3.59 8.61
CA ALA A 52 -1.51 4.14 9.96
C ALA A 52 -0.69 5.45 10.06
N GLU A 53 0.48 5.47 9.45
CA GLU A 53 1.42 6.59 9.50
C GLU A 53 0.99 7.77 8.62
N LEU A 54 0.29 7.50 7.51
CA LEU A 54 -0.07 8.48 6.49
C LEU A 54 -1.60 8.60 6.36
N PRO A 55 -2.28 9.23 7.34
CA PRO A 55 -3.74 9.32 7.35
C PRO A 55 -4.33 10.18 6.22
N SER A 56 -3.50 10.92 5.49
CA SER A 56 -3.90 11.67 4.29
C SER A 56 -4.21 10.79 3.08
N ILE A 57 -3.80 9.51 3.10
CA ILE A 57 -4.10 8.57 2.02
C ILE A 57 -5.59 8.27 2.01
N THR A 58 -6.23 8.60 0.89
CA THR A 58 -7.66 8.32 0.66
C THR A 58 -7.88 7.14 -0.28
N THR A 59 -6.86 6.74 -1.04
CA THR A 59 -6.93 5.61 -1.97
C THR A 59 -5.62 4.83 -1.98
N SER A 60 -5.73 3.50 -1.91
CA SER A 60 -4.59 2.59 -2.05
C SER A 60 -4.85 1.56 -3.14
N LEU A 61 -3.93 1.42 -4.08
CA LEU A 61 -3.93 0.38 -5.11
C LEU A 61 -2.63 -0.40 -5.02
N VAL A 62 -2.70 -1.61 -4.48
CA VAL A 62 -1.52 -2.45 -4.27
C VAL A 62 -1.60 -3.75 -5.07
N MET A 63 -0.49 -4.13 -5.67
CA MET A 63 -0.28 -5.46 -6.22
C MET A 63 0.42 -6.34 -5.18
N VAL A 64 -0.14 -7.52 -4.94
CA VAL A 64 0.33 -8.54 -4.00
C VAL A 64 0.02 -9.92 -4.59
N GLN A 65 0.58 -10.98 -3.98
CA GLN A 65 0.19 -12.34 -4.35
C GLN A 65 -1.30 -12.58 -4.13
N ALA A 66 -1.88 -13.47 -4.94
CA ALA A 66 -3.32 -13.69 -4.99
C ALA A 66 -3.88 -14.07 -3.60
N GLU A 67 -3.23 -14.96 -2.85
CA GLU A 67 -3.72 -15.36 -1.52
C GLU A 67 -3.64 -14.24 -0.48
N VAL A 68 -2.72 -13.28 -0.65
CA VAL A 68 -2.64 -12.09 0.22
C VAL A 68 -3.79 -11.15 -0.09
N ALA A 69 -4.09 -10.92 -1.37
CA ALA A 69 -5.24 -10.13 -1.79
C ALA A 69 -6.55 -10.74 -1.24
N ASP A 70 -6.72 -12.06 -1.35
CA ASP A 70 -7.91 -12.76 -0.81
C ASP A 70 -8.07 -12.56 0.70
N ARG A 71 -6.97 -12.68 1.46
CA ARG A 71 -7.00 -12.46 2.91
C ARG A 71 -7.34 -11.02 3.26
N LEU A 72 -6.78 -10.04 2.57
CA LEU A 72 -7.04 -8.62 2.85
C LEU A 72 -8.50 -8.23 2.54
N SER A 73 -9.08 -8.78 1.47
CA SER A 73 -10.47 -8.50 1.08
C SER A 73 -11.51 -9.48 1.64
N ALA A 74 -11.13 -10.38 2.54
CA ALA A 74 -12.06 -11.38 3.09
C ALA A 74 -13.15 -10.71 3.94
N ALA A 75 -14.40 -11.17 3.78
CA ALA A 75 -15.53 -10.74 4.60
C ALA A 75 -15.61 -11.53 5.93
N PRO A 76 -16.16 -10.92 7.00
CA PRO A 76 -16.37 -11.61 8.29
C PRO A 76 -17.12 -12.93 8.15
N GLY A 77 -16.75 -13.92 8.96
CA GLY A 77 -17.38 -15.25 8.98
C GLY A 77 -16.87 -16.25 7.94
N GLY A 78 -16.01 -15.82 7.01
CA GLY A 78 -15.36 -16.71 6.04
C GLY A 78 -14.14 -17.44 6.61
N ARG A 79 -13.78 -18.60 6.03
CA ARG A 79 -12.61 -19.41 6.44
C ARG A 79 -11.27 -18.66 6.36
N ILE A 80 -11.14 -17.75 5.41
CA ILE A 80 -9.92 -16.96 5.16
C ILE A 80 -9.90 -15.61 5.90
N TYR A 81 -10.99 -15.26 6.59
CA TYR A 81 -11.09 -14.04 7.38
C TYR A 81 -10.19 -14.14 8.61
N GLY A 82 -9.37 -13.13 8.85
CA GLY A 82 -8.47 -13.11 9.98
C GLY A 82 -7.92 -11.72 10.28
N VAL A 83 -6.82 -11.67 11.05
CA VAL A 83 -6.20 -10.41 11.48
C VAL A 83 -5.91 -9.44 10.33
N PRO A 84 -5.35 -9.86 9.17
CA PRO A 84 -5.13 -8.94 8.05
C PRO A 84 -6.42 -8.33 7.51
N SER A 85 -7.49 -9.12 7.42
CA SER A 85 -8.81 -8.67 6.93
C SER A 85 -9.40 -7.60 7.85
N VAL A 86 -9.38 -7.86 9.17
CA VAL A 86 -9.88 -6.92 10.20
C VAL A 86 -9.10 -5.62 10.14
N LYS A 87 -7.77 -5.70 10.13
CA LYS A 87 -6.90 -4.51 10.15
C LYS A 87 -7.03 -3.70 8.88
N ALA A 88 -7.08 -4.33 7.71
CA ALA A 88 -7.26 -3.61 6.45
C ALA A 88 -8.67 -2.96 6.40
N GLY A 89 -9.70 -3.68 6.86
CA GLY A 89 -11.07 -3.17 6.97
C GLY A 89 -11.23 -1.99 7.95
N PHE A 90 -10.35 -1.87 8.95
CA PHE A 90 -10.32 -0.72 9.85
C PHE A 90 -9.96 0.58 9.13
N PHE A 91 -9.05 0.51 8.14
CA PHE A 91 -8.61 1.68 7.38
C PHE A 91 -9.51 2.03 6.19
N GLY A 92 -10.41 1.13 5.78
CA GLY A 92 -11.37 1.42 4.72
C GLY A 92 -11.96 0.19 4.05
N THR A 93 -12.67 0.41 2.95
CA THR A 93 -13.25 -0.69 2.16
C THR A 93 -12.18 -1.34 1.29
N VAL A 94 -11.99 -2.65 1.45
CA VAL A 94 -11.01 -3.43 0.68
C VAL A 94 -11.73 -4.29 -0.35
N ARG A 95 -11.29 -4.22 -1.62
CA ARG A 95 -11.82 -5.03 -2.71
C ARG A 95 -10.69 -5.43 -3.66
N ARG A 96 -10.86 -6.57 -4.35
CA ARG A 96 -9.97 -6.91 -5.47
C ARG A 96 -10.14 -5.89 -6.61
N ALA A 97 -9.02 -5.43 -7.17
CA ALA A 97 -8.99 -4.55 -8.33
C ALA A 97 -8.91 -5.32 -9.65
N GLY A 98 -8.20 -6.45 -9.66
CA GLY A 98 -8.00 -7.31 -10.83
C GLY A 98 -7.02 -8.44 -10.51
N ALA A 99 -6.73 -9.28 -11.50
CA ALA A 99 -5.67 -10.29 -11.46
C ALA A 99 -4.62 -9.96 -12.52
N VAL A 100 -3.35 -10.20 -12.21
CA VAL A 100 -2.23 -10.08 -13.15
C VAL A 100 -1.71 -11.49 -13.41
N GLY A 101 -1.63 -11.87 -14.69
CA GLY A 101 -1.22 -13.19 -15.15
C GLY A 101 -0.19 -13.11 -16.27
#